data_AF-A0A9E7GQT0-F1
#
_entry.id   AF-A0A9E7GQT0-F1
#
_cell.length_a   1.000
_cell.length_b   1.000
_cell.length_c   1.000
_cell.angle_alpha   90.00
_cell.angle_beta   90.00
_cell.angle_gamma   90.00
#
_symmetry.space_group_name_H-M   'P 1'
#
loop_
_entity.id
_entity.type
_entity.pdbx_description
1 polymer ?
#
loop_
_entity_poly.entity_id
_entity_poly.type
_entity_poly.pdbx_seq_one_letter_code
_entity_poly.pdbx_strand_id
1 'polypeptide(L)'
;MADWSKLSIDISSLIHGELSVLDYIRVGAVCKQWNFACKLKYHCPTKKPQSPWLVLPDECDTTTIKFFSILEKKTYKIPCPEPMIHRRAYIGSGHGWLVTVNDTCSMHLLNPLTGAQIPLPPVTTLPFVSAHHNSHGQIIEFVVEVPYGANIISTLVFSFERMRCIFFQKAVLSAVPDVGDNCLIMMICNNWKHLVIGRAGGEAWKCISIYHHYTNIIHRKGKFHTISDTGIVKHLEIGLELV
;
A
#
# COMPACT_ATOMS: atom_id res chain seq x y z
N MET A 1 14.73 14.19 -40.27
CA MET A 1 14.66 13.41 -39.01
C MET A 1 13.25 13.61 -38.45
N ALA A 2 12.52 12.54 -38.10
CA ALA A 2 11.16 12.67 -37.59
C ALA A 2 11.16 13.17 -36.13
N ASP A 3 10.23 14.05 -35.78
CA ASP A 3 10.06 14.57 -34.43
C ASP A 3 9.15 13.65 -33.59
N TRP A 4 9.78 12.75 -32.83
CA TRP A 4 9.10 11.80 -31.94
C TRP A 4 8.52 12.43 -30.67
N SER A 5 8.76 13.74 -30.43
CA SER A 5 8.14 14.44 -29.29
C SER A 5 6.65 14.68 -29.49
N LYS A 6 6.15 14.61 -30.73
CA LYS A 6 4.74 14.83 -31.10
C LYS A 6 3.90 13.55 -31.17
N LEU A 7 4.41 12.44 -30.62
CA LEU A 7 3.67 11.18 -30.58
C LEU A 7 2.35 11.34 -29.82
N SER A 8 1.29 10.69 -30.28
CA SER A 8 0.03 10.67 -29.51
C SER A 8 0.22 9.92 -28.20
N ILE A 9 -0.58 10.29 -27.20
CA ILE A 9 -0.57 9.66 -25.87
C ILE A 9 -0.86 8.15 -25.98
N ASP A 10 -1.67 7.74 -26.95
CA ASP A 10 -2.02 6.33 -27.17
C ASP A 10 -0.82 5.50 -27.62
N ILE A 11 -0.06 5.96 -28.59
CA ILE A 11 1.13 5.24 -29.06
C ILE A 11 2.22 5.27 -27.98
N SER A 12 2.40 6.40 -27.29
CA SER A 12 3.33 6.49 -26.16
C SER A 12 2.96 5.50 -25.06
N SER A 13 1.67 5.32 -24.78
CA SER A 13 1.17 4.32 -23.82
C SER A 13 1.51 2.89 -24.26
N LEU A 14 1.39 2.57 -25.55
CA LEU A 14 1.73 1.24 -26.08
C LEU A 14 3.22 0.96 -25.92
N ILE A 15 4.07 1.94 -26.20
CA ILE A 15 5.52 1.83 -26.02
C ILE A 15 5.83 1.63 -24.53
N HIS A 16 5.29 2.47 -23.65
CA HIS A 16 5.52 2.38 -22.20
C HIS A 16 5.16 0.99 -21.65
N GLY A 17 4.06 0.39 -22.15
CA GLY A 17 3.58 -0.95 -21.81
C GLY A 17 4.58 -2.09 -22.00
N GLU A 18 5.58 -1.89 -22.88
CA GLU A 18 6.59 -2.88 -23.25
C GLU A 18 7.95 -2.63 -22.57
N LEU A 19 8.13 -1.48 -21.92
CA LEU A 19 9.39 -1.10 -21.29
C LEU A 19 9.63 -1.89 -20.00
N SER A 20 10.90 -2.02 -19.62
CA SER A 20 11.24 -2.39 -18.25
C SER A 20 10.99 -1.21 -17.31
N VAL A 21 10.95 -1.45 -15.99
CA VAL A 21 10.87 -0.36 -14.99
C VAL A 21 12.00 0.66 -15.19
N LEU A 22 13.20 0.18 -15.57
CA LEU A 22 14.37 1.03 -15.80
C LEU A 22 14.22 1.90 -17.03
N ASP A 23 13.80 1.30 -18.14
CA ASP A 23 13.62 2.03 -19.38
C ASP A 23 12.48 3.03 -19.24
N TYR A 24 11.42 2.67 -18.50
CA TYR A 24 10.35 3.58 -18.15
C TYR A 24 10.84 4.83 -17.38
N ILE A 25 11.72 4.64 -16.38
CA ILE A 25 12.34 5.76 -15.65
C ILE A 25 13.19 6.62 -16.60
N ARG A 26 13.99 5.99 -17.48
CA ARG A 26 14.87 6.70 -18.42
C ARG A 26 14.10 7.47 -19.49
N VAL A 27 12.99 6.93 -19.98
CA VAL A 27 12.07 7.56 -20.93
C VAL A 27 11.48 8.85 -20.36
N GLY A 28 11.12 8.84 -19.07
CA GLY A 28 10.65 10.05 -18.38
C GLY A 28 11.70 11.17 -18.27
N ALA A 29 13.00 10.87 -18.45
CA ALA A 29 14.09 11.85 -18.44
C ALA A 29 14.40 12.45 -19.82
N VAL A 30 13.77 11.96 -20.90
CA VAL A 30 14.06 12.39 -22.28
C VAL A 30 13.55 13.81 -22.53
N CYS A 31 12.26 14.08 -22.28
CA CYS A 31 11.65 15.40 -22.43
C CYS A 31 10.38 15.55 -21.58
N LYS A 32 9.88 16.78 -21.42
CA LYS A 32 8.66 17.08 -20.64
C LYS A 32 7.43 16.32 -21.13
N GLN A 33 7.26 16.18 -22.44
CA GLN A 33 6.12 15.47 -23.03
C GLN A 33 6.12 13.99 -22.67
N TRP A 34 7.29 13.34 -22.74
CA TRP A 34 7.46 11.93 -22.40
C TRP A 34 7.29 11.71 -20.89
N ASN A 35 7.82 12.62 -20.07
CA ASN A 35 7.60 12.62 -18.62
C ASN A 35 6.09 12.70 -18.28
N PHE A 36 5.36 13.58 -18.96
CA PHE A 36 3.93 13.74 -18.78
C PHE A 36 3.16 12.48 -19.21
N ALA A 37 3.50 11.89 -20.36
CA ALA A 37 2.90 10.67 -20.85
C ALA A 37 3.12 9.47 -19.90
N CYS A 38 4.28 9.38 -19.23
CA CYS A 38 4.50 8.41 -18.16
C CYS A 38 3.51 8.61 -17.00
N LYS A 39 3.30 9.85 -16.57
CA LYS A 39 2.45 10.15 -15.40
C LYS A 39 0.95 9.98 -15.64
N LEU A 40 0.49 10.05 -16.88
CA LEU A 40 -0.95 10.03 -17.21
C LEU A 40 -1.65 8.71 -16.92
N LYS A 41 -0.93 7.58 -16.87
CA LYS A 41 -1.53 6.28 -16.58
C LYS A 41 -0.98 5.73 -15.27
N TYR A 42 -1.85 5.57 -14.28
CA TYR A 42 -1.61 4.92 -12.99
C TYR A 42 -1.20 3.44 -13.09
N HIS A 43 -0.97 2.93 -14.29
CA HIS A 43 -0.74 1.52 -14.53
C HIS A 43 0.70 1.12 -14.26
N CYS A 44 0.86 -0.13 -13.79
CA CYS A 44 2.14 -0.80 -13.82
C CYS A 44 2.65 -0.77 -15.27
N PRO A 45 3.82 -0.18 -15.56
CA PRO A 45 4.23 0.07 -16.94
C PRO A 45 4.46 -1.19 -17.76
N THR A 46 4.50 -2.39 -17.17
CA THR A 46 5.09 -3.54 -17.84
C THR A 46 4.12 -4.71 -17.93
N LYS A 47 3.79 -5.19 -19.14
CA LYS A 47 3.04 -6.44 -19.34
C LYS A 47 3.83 -7.71 -18.96
N LYS A 48 5.15 -7.58 -18.82
CA LYS A 48 6.07 -8.69 -18.55
C LYS A 48 6.47 -8.74 -17.07
N PRO A 49 6.63 -9.94 -16.47
CA PRO A 49 7.19 -10.07 -15.14
C PRO A 49 8.56 -9.38 -15.05
N GLN A 50 8.71 -8.46 -14.10
CA GLN A 50 9.97 -7.76 -13.85
C GLN A 50 10.69 -8.39 -12.66
N SER A 51 12.02 -8.28 -12.64
CA SER A 51 12.78 -8.59 -11.42
C SER A 51 12.30 -7.69 -10.28
N PRO A 52 12.09 -8.22 -9.06
CA PRO A 52 11.65 -7.40 -7.94
C PRO A 52 12.71 -6.35 -7.57
N TRP A 53 12.22 -5.22 -7.09
CA TRP A 53 13.01 -4.13 -6.51
C TRP A 53 12.76 -4.10 -5.02
N LEU A 54 13.82 -4.01 -4.23
CA LEU A 54 13.73 -4.01 -2.77
C LEU A 54 13.75 -2.57 -2.26
N VAL A 55 12.76 -2.19 -1.45
CA VAL A 55 12.81 -0.92 -0.71
C VAL A 55 13.83 -1.06 0.40
N LEU A 56 14.81 -0.15 0.44
CA LEU A 56 15.80 -0.12 1.50
C LEU A 56 15.35 0.86 2.59
N PRO A 57 15.52 0.51 3.88
CA PRO A 57 15.29 1.46 4.96
C PRO A 57 16.30 2.61 4.84
N ASP A 58 15.83 3.84 5.01
CA ASP A 58 16.66 5.03 5.05
C ASP A 58 16.19 5.95 6.17
N GLU A 59 17.01 6.07 7.21
CA GLU A 59 16.66 6.86 8.40
C GLU A 59 17.00 8.35 8.24
N CYS A 60 17.85 8.69 7.26
CA CYS A 60 18.41 10.05 7.14
C CYS A 60 17.81 10.86 5.99
N ASP A 61 17.44 10.25 4.86
CA ASP A 61 16.87 10.96 3.71
C ASP A 61 15.34 10.82 3.68
N THR A 62 14.63 11.93 3.92
CA THR A 62 13.16 11.95 3.85
C THR A 62 12.64 12.34 2.47
N THR A 63 13.55 12.68 1.54
CA THR A 63 13.21 13.23 0.23
C THR A 63 13.18 12.20 -0.88
N THR A 64 13.85 11.05 -0.69
CA THR A 64 13.91 9.98 -1.68
C THR A 64 13.62 8.61 -1.08
N ILE A 65 13.08 7.70 -1.90
CA ILE A 65 12.94 6.29 -1.60
C ILE A 65 14.08 5.54 -2.29
N LYS A 66 14.85 4.78 -1.52
CA LYS A 66 15.93 3.94 -2.04
C LYS A 66 15.40 2.57 -2.47
N PHE A 67 15.65 2.21 -3.73
CA PHE A 67 15.34 0.89 -4.27
C PHE A 67 16.60 0.16 -4.71
N PHE A 68 16.74 -1.10 -4.32
CA PHE A 68 17.77 -1.98 -4.85
C PHE A 68 17.22 -2.86 -5.96
N SER A 69 17.77 -2.73 -7.16
CA SER A 69 17.48 -3.62 -8.29
C SER A 69 18.35 -4.87 -8.19
N ILE A 70 17.71 -6.03 -8.04
CA ILE A 70 18.42 -7.32 -8.01
C ILE A 70 19.09 -7.61 -9.37
N LEU A 71 18.44 -7.22 -10.47
CA LEU A 71 18.93 -7.44 -11.82
C LEU A 71 20.20 -6.63 -12.12
N GLU A 72 20.19 -5.32 -11.85
CA GLU A 72 21.36 -4.46 -12.11
C GLU A 72 22.38 -4.48 -10.95
N LYS A 73 22.03 -5.05 -9.79
CA LYS A 73 22.81 -4.98 -8.54
C LYS A 73 23.17 -3.54 -8.17
N LYS A 74 22.21 -2.62 -8.34
CA LYS A 74 22.39 -1.18 -8.11
C LYS A 74 21.26 -0.62 -7.26
N THR A 75 21.60 0.44 -6.53
CA THR A 75 20.65 1.23 -5.76
C THR A 75 20.23 2.46 -6.57
N TYR A 76 18.93 2.67 -6.68
CA TYR A 76 18.31 3.85 -7.28
C TYR A 76 17.66 4.69 -6.20
N LYS A 77 17.70 6.00 -6.36
CA LYS A 77 16.97 6.95 -5.53
C LYS A 77 15.84 7.53 -6.34
N ILE A 78 14.61 7.35 -5.87
CA ILE A 78 13.42 7.88 -6.53
C ILE A 78 12.85 8.99 -5.64
N PRO A 79 12.61 10.20 -6.17
CA PRO A 79 12.03 11.28 -5.37
C PRO A 79 10.69 10.86 -4.77
N CYS A 80 10.48 11.16 -3.48
CA CYS A 80 9.17 11.02 -2.86
C CYS A 80 8.17 11.92 -3.59
N PRO A 81 6.96 11.44 -3.89
CA PRO A 81 5.96 12.30 -4.50
C PRO A 81 5.41 13.33 -3.53
N GLU A 82 4.91 14.42 -4.10
CA GLU A 82 4.11 15.40 -3.38
C GLU A 82 2.67 14.87 -3.15
N PRO A 83 2.01 15.20 -2.02
CA PRO A 83 2.59 15.89 -0.86
C PRO A 83 3.62 15.01 -0.15
N MET A 84 4.71 15.62 0.31
CA MET A 84 5.75 14.94 1.07
C MET A 84 5.14 14.32 2.33
N ILE A 85 5.06 12.99 2.35
CA ILE A 85 4.72 12.25 3.56
C ILE A 85 6.03 11.72 4.12
N HIS A 86 6.58 12.48 5.07
CA HIS A 86 7.78 12.09 5.81
C HIS A 86 7.54 10.78 6.57
N ARG A 87 8.59 9.95 6.66
CA ARG A 87 8.67 8.74 7.50
C ARG A 87 7.49 7.77 7.33
N ARG A 88 7.54 6.99 6.26
CA ARG A 88 6.57 5.92 6.01
C ARG A 88 7.08 4.58 6.56
N ALA A 89 6.21 3.87 7.27
CA ALA A 89 6.35 2.42 7.41
C ALA A 89 5.78 1.73 6.17
N TYR A 90 6.47 0.72 5.66
CA TYR A 90 6.03 -0.08 4.51
C TYR A 90 5.49 -1.41 5.01
N ILE A 91 4.20 -1.66 4.81
CA ILE A 91 3.52 -2.85 5.34
C ILE A 91 3.08 -3.81 4.23
N GLY A 92 3.26 -3.45 2.97
CA GLY A 92 2.88 -4.31 1.85
C GLY A 92 3.36 -3.78 0.51
N SER A 93 3.36 -4.65 -0.49
CA SER A 93 3.60 -4.28 -1.87
C SER A 93 2.88 -5.23 -2.82
N GLY A 94 2.52 -4.73 -4.00
CA GLY A 94 1.86 -5.50 -5.03
C GLY A 94 1.59 -4.65 -6.26
N HIS A 95 1.65 -5.25 -7.45
CA HIS A 95 1.30 -4.56 -8.70
C HIS A 95 2.06 -3.25 -8.99
N GLY A 96 3.27 -3.09 -8.43
CA GLY A 96 4.05 -1.84 -8.53
C GLY A 96 3.68 -0.77 -7.52
N TRP A 97 2.77 -1.06 -6.59
CA TRP A 97 2.33 -0.18 -5.51
C TRP A 97 2.87 -0.65 -4.16
N LEU A 98 3.06 0.29 -3.25
CA LEU A 98 3.43 0.08 -1.86
C LEU A 98 2.24 0.42 -0.96
N VAL A 99 2.03 -0.35 0.11
CA VAL A 99 1.11 0.01 1.19
C VAL A 99 1.94 0.67 2.29
N THR A 100 1.58 1.91 2.62
CA THR A 100 2.37 2.76 3.51
C THR A 100 1.55 3.33 4.64
N VAL A 101 2.19 3.54 5.78
CA VAL A 101 1.61 4.20 6.96
C VAL A 101 2.50 5.37 7.34
N ASN A 102 1.94 6.56 7.49
CA ASN A 102 2.70 7.76 7.86
C ASN A 102 2.77 7.95 9.39
N ASP A 103 3.42 9.03 9.82
CA ASP A 103 3.56 9.40 11.23
C ASP A 103 2.21 9.67 11.94
N THR A 104 1.16 10.01 11.20
CA THR A 104 -0.20 10.19 11.75
C THR A 104 -1.07 8.93 11.68
N CYS A 105 -0.47 7.77 11.40
CA CYS A 105 -1.16 6.49 11.20
C CYS A 105 -2.17 6.47 10.05
N SER A 106 -2.06 7.43 9.12
CA SER A 106 -2.83 7.47 7.89
C SER A 106 -2.19 6.56 6.84
N MET A 107 -3.04 5.72 6.25
CA MET A 107 -2.62 4.65 5.35
C MET A 107 -2.85 5.04 3.89
N HIS A 108 -1.89 4.73 3.02
CA HIS A 108 -1.96 5.06 1.60
C HIS A 108 -1.34 3.97 0.74
N LEU A 109 -1.93 3.74 -0.42
CA LEU A 109 -1.22 3.14 -1.54
C LEU A 109 -0.36 4.20 -2.22
N LEU A 110 0.89 3.84 -2.50
CA LEU A 110 1.87 4.71 -3.13
C LEU A 110 2.46 4.00 -4.35
N ASN A 111 2.36 4.62 -5.52
CA ASN A 111 3.15 4.25 -6.68
C ASN A 111 4.44 5.09 -6.68
N PRO A 112 5.61 4.49 -6.38
CA PRO A 112 6.85 5.24 -6.27
C PRO A 112 7.34 5.80 -7.61
N LEU A 113 6.92 5.24 -8.75
CA LEU A 113 7.37 5.68 -10.08
C LEU A 113 6.55 6.84 -10.63
N THR A 114 5.23 6.78 -10.47
CA THR A 114 4.32 7.84 -10.96
C THR A 114 4.09 8.92 -9.93
N GLY A 115 4.31 8.60 -8.66
CA GLY A 115 4.00 9.46 -7.53
C GLY A 115 2.53 9.44 -7.11
N ALA A 116 1.72 8.61 -7.76
CA ALA A 116 0.30 8.49 -7.43
C ALA A 116 0.09 7.97 -6.00
N GLN A 117 -0.90 8.54 -5.34
CA GLN A 117 -1.30 8.17 -3.99
C GLN A 117 -2.80 7.93 -3.93
N ILE A 118 -3.22 6.85 -3.29
CA ILE A 118 -4.63 6.54 -3.05
C ILE A 118 -4.79 6.33 -1.55
N PRO A 119 -5.64 7.12 -0.87
CA PRO A 119 -5.88 6.93 0.56
C PRO A 119 -6.52 5.55 0.81
N LEU A 120 -6.19 4.95 1.95
CA LEU A 120 -6.90 3.79 2.48
C LEU A 120 -7.82 4.23 3.62
N PRO A 121 -8.80 3.39 4.01
CA PRO A 121 -9.71 3.74 5.08
C PRO A 121 -8.98 4.16 6.36
N PRO A 122 -9.45 5.17 7.10
CA PRO A 122 -8.78 5.64 8.32
C PRO A 122 -8.65 4.54 9.37
N VAL A 123 -7.56 4.57 10.15
CA VAL A 123 -7.33 3.59 11.24
C VAL A 123 -8.46 3.58 12.26
N THR A 124 -9.12 4.71 12.48
CA THR A 124 -10.28 4.86 13.39
C THR A 124 -11.55 4.19 12.90
N THR A 125 -11.58 3.68 11.67
CA THR A 125 -12.71 2.88 11.16
C THR A 125 -12.54 1.39 11.41
N LEU A 126 -11.40 0.97 11.99
CA LEU A 126 -11.24 -0.39 12.48
C LEU A 126 -12.15 -0.59 13.71
N PRO A 127 -12.93 -1.68 13.78
CA PRO A 127 -13.98 -1.81 14.78
C PRO A 127 -13.50 -1.92 16.23
N PHE A 128 -12.22 -2.20 16.44
CA PHE A 128 -11.57 -2.30 17.75
C PHE A 128 -10.60 -1.15 18.03
N VAL A 129 -10.69 -0.07 17.25
CA VAL A 129 -9.84 1.12 17.41
C VAL A 129 -10.72 2.35 17.54
N SER A 130 -10.54 3.09 18.61
CA SER A 130 -11.05 4.44 18.78
C SER A 130 -9.89 5.42 18.99
N ALA A 131 -10.18 6.71 19.00
CA ALA A 131 -9.18 7.76 19.19
C ALA A 131 -9.61 8.68 20.32
N HIS A 132 -8.65 9.09 21.14
CA HIS A 132 -8.83 10.21 22.05
C HIS A 132 -8.52 11.51 21.32
N HIS A 133 -9.37 12.52 21.54
CA HIS A 133 -9.26 13.81 20.88
C HIS A 133 -8.98 14.90 21.92
N ASN A 134 -8.17 15.89 21.53
CA ASN A 134 -8.03 17.11 22.32
C ASN A 134 -9.23 18.05 22.11
N SER A 135 -9.23 19.18 22.82
CA SER A 135 -10.28 20.21 22.71
C SER A 135 -10.44 20.81 21.31
N HIS A 136 -9.44 20.64 20.43
CA HIS A 136 -9.46 21.10 19.04
C HIS A 136 -9.83 19.97 18.04
N GLY A 137 -10.24 18.80 18.53
CA GLY A 137 -10.64 17.65 17.71
C GLY A 137 -9.48 16.84 17.11
N GLN A 138 -8.22 17.16 17.44
CA GLN A 138 -7.08 16.41 16.93
C GLN A 138 -6.86 15.14 17.74
N ILE A 139 -6.52 14.05 17.05
CA ILE A 139 -6.18 12.78 17.68
C ILE A 139 -4.87 12.94 18.46
N ILE A 140 -4.90 12.59 19.75
CA ILE A 140 -3.72 12.58 20.61
C ILE A 140 -3.15 11.17 20.78
N GLU A 141 -4.02 10.16 20.85
CA GLU A 141 -3.65 8.76 21.02
C GLU A 141 -4.77 7.84 20.51
N PHE A 142 -4.41 6.59 20.24
CA PHE A 142 -5.33 5.55 19.82
C PHE A 142 -5.64 4.62 20.98
N VAL A 143 -6.89 4.21 21.06
CA VAL A 143 -7.41 3.29 22.06
C VAL A 143 -7.82 2.02 21.34
N VAL A 144 -7.15 0.92 21.67
CA VAL A 144 -7.36 -0.38 21.03
C VAL A 144 -8.00 -1.33 22.02
N GLU A 145 -9.19 -1.79 21.68
CA GLU A 145 -9.94 -2.77 22.46
C GLU A 145 -9.45 -4.19 22.18
N VAL A 146 -9.35 -4.99 23.23
CA VAL A 146 -8.93 -6.38 23.17
C VAL A 146 -10.15 -7.28 23.37
N PRO A 147 -10.72 -7.84 22.29
CA PRO A 147 -11.86 -8.72 22.41
C PRO A 147 -11.44 -10.12 22.87
N TYR A 148 -12.28 -10.75 23.69
CA TYR A 148 -12.25 -12.18 24.00
C TYR A 148 -13.68 -12.73 23.94
N GLY A 149 -13.99 -13.45 22.86
CA GLY A 149 -15.37 -13.86 22.57
C GLY A 149 -16.24 -12.66 22.23
N ALA A 150 -17.29 -12.44 23.02
CA ALA A 150 -18.21 -11.29 22.91
C ALA A 150 -17.88 -10.12 23.86
N ASN A 151 -16.86 -10.27 24.72
CA ASN A 151 -16.52 -9.29 25.74
C ASN A 151 -15.22 -8.56 25.40
N ILE A 152 -15.10 -7.32 25.87
CA ILE A 152 -13.83 -6.58 25.89
C ILE A 152 -13.14 -6.88 27.22
N ILE A 153 -11.95 -7.47 27.18
CA ILE A 153 -11.21 -7.87 28.40
C ILE A 153 -10.15 -6.86 28.81
N SER A 154 -9.69 -6.02 27.87
CA SER A 154 -8.69 -5.00 28.11
C SER A 154 -8.76 -3.92 27.05
N THR A 155 -8.24 -2.75 27.39
CA THR A 155 -8.11 -1.62 26.49
C THR A 155 -6.69 -1.10 26.61
N LEU A 156 -6.01 -0.96 25.47
CA LEU A 156 -4.64 -0.49 25.39
C LEU A 156 -4.58 0.87 24.70
N VAL A 157 -3.75 1.76 25.25
CA VAL A 157 -3.52 3.08 24.69
C VAL A 157 -2.20 3.10 23.92
N PHE A 158 -2.22 3.68 22.73
CA PHE A 158 -1.10 3.73 21.79
C PHE A 158 -0.83 5.16 21.35
N SER A 159 0.42 5.59 21.49
CA SER A 159 0.93 6.75 20.77
C SER A 159 1.02 6.45 19.27
N PHE A 160 1.07 7.50 18.44
CA PHE A 160 1.27 7.38 16.99
C PHE A 160 2.48 6.53 16.61
N GLU A 161 3.62 6.74 17.28
CA GLU A 161 4.84 5.98 17.02
C GLU A 161 4.66 4.49 17.32
N ARG A 162 4.12 4.16 18.49
CA ARG A 162 3.90 2.77 18.90
C ARG A 162 2.90 2.10 17.97
N MET A 163 1.86 2.81 17.56
CA MET A 163 0.87 2.34 16.61
C MET A 163 1.54 2.00 15.26
N ARG A 164 2.36 2.90 14.72
CA ARG A 164 3.09 2.70 13.47
C ARG A 164 4.05 1.50 13.52
N CYS A 165 4.71 1.27 14.65
CA CYS A 165 5.74 0.24 14.78
C CYS A 165 5.21 -1.19 14.99
N ILE A 166 4.11 -1.37 15.74
CA ILE A 166 3.67 -2.71 16.14
C ILE A 166 2.24 -3.06 15.72
N PHE A 167 1.41 -2.09 15.36
CA PHE A 167 0.03 -2.39 15.01
C PHE A 167 -0.10 -2.86 13.56
N PHE A 168 0.58 -2.24 12.60
CA PHE A 168 0.42 -2.60 11.19
C PHE A 168 1.47 -3.64 10.79
N GLN A 169 1.05 -4.89 10.54
CA GLN A 169 1.99 -5.99 10.27
C GLN A 169 2.19 -6.24 8.78
N LYS A 170 1.12 -6.58 8.06
CA LYS A 170 1.21 -6.96 6.65
C LYS A 170 -0.08 -6.61 5.90
N ALA A 171 0.05 -6.00 4.72
CA ALA A 171 -1.05 -5.74 3.80
C ALA A 171 -0.79 -6.37 2.42
N VAL A 172 -1.86 -6.85 1.78
CA VAL A 172 -1.82 -7.48 0.45
C VAL A 172 -2.94 -6.90 -0.42
N LEU A 173 -2.59 -6.54 -1.65
CA LEU A 173 -3.53 -6.03 -2.65
C LEU A 173 -4.14 -7.18 -3.46
N SER A 174 -5.41 -7.04 -3.84
CA SER A 174 -6.07 -7.98 -4.77
C SER A 174 -5.73 -7.71 -6.24
N ALA A 175 -5.53 -6.45 -6.61
CA ALA A 175 -5.38 -6.04 -8.00
C ALA A 175 -4.55 -4.76 -8.12
N VAL A 176 -4.32 -4.33 -9.37
CA VAL A 176 -3.82 -2.98 -9.65
C VAL A 176 -4.91 -1.99 -9.21
N PRO A 177 -4.60 -0.97 -8.40
CA PRO A 177 -5.52 0.14 -8.15
C PRO A 177 -5.76 0.90 -9.46
N ASP A 178 -6.99 0.84 -9.97
CA ASP A 178 -7.46 1.57 -11.14
C ASP A 178 -8.75 2.33 -10.84
N VAL A 179 -9.29 3.02 -11.85
CA VAL A 179 -10.51 3.86 -11.76
C VAL A 179 -11.77 3.01 -11.43
N GLY A 180 -11.67 1.68 -11.42
CA GLY A 180 -12.80 0.78 -11.18
C GLY A 180 -13.08 0.46 -9.70
N ASP A 181 -12.37 1.05 -8.73
CA ASP A 181 -12.58 0.90 -7.28
C ASP A 181 -12.64 -0.55 -6.75
N ASN A 182 -12.07 -1.50 -7.49
CA ASN A 182 -12.13 -2.94 -7.18
C ASN A 182 -10.87 -3.47 -6.47
N CYS A 183 -9.88 -2.61 -6.22
CA CYS A 183 -8.69 -3.01 -5.49
C CYS A 183 -9.02 -3.13 -4.00
N LEU A 184 -9.05 -4.36 -3.50
CA LEU A 184 -9.19 -4.68 -2.09
C LEU A 184 -7.81 -4.85 -1.45
N ILE A 185 -7.70 -4.39 -0.22
CA ILE A 185 -6.53 -4.51 0.63
C ILE A 185 -6.94 -5.37 1.81
N MET A 186 -6.27 -6.49 1.99
CA MET A 186 -6.41 -7.30 3.19
C MET A 186 -5.18 -7.10 4.07
N MET A 187 -5.39 -6.86 5.36
CA MET A 187 -4.35 -6.50 6.30
C MET A 187 -4.41 -7.35 7.58
N ILE A 188 -3.24 -7.83 8.01
CA ILE A 188 -2.99 -8.28 9.38
C ILE A 188 -2.61 -7.05 10.19
N CYS A 189 -3.35 -6.80 11.26
CA CYS A 189 -3.09 -5.71 12.18
C CYS A 189 -3.18 -6.16 13.64
N ASN A 190 -2.68 -5.30 14.52
CA ASN A 190 -2.52 -5.44 15.97
C ASN A 190 -1.66 -6.64 16.43
N ASN A 191 -1.41 -6.74 17.73
CA ASN A 191 -0.61 -7.82 18.33
C ASN A 191 -1.34 -9.18 18.32
N TRP A 192 -2.67 -9.16 18.26
CA TRP A 192 -3.51 -10.34 18.14
C TRP A 192 -3.66 -10.82 16.68
N LYS A 193 -3.08 -10.08 15.73
CA LYS A 193 -3.02 -10.44 14.31
C LYS A 193 -4.40 -10.57 13.69
N HIS A 194 -5.28 -9.62 14.00
CA HIS A 194 -6.62 -9.53 13.43
C HIS A 194 -6.57 -9.30 11.92
N LEU A 195 -7.58 -9.84 11.23
CA LEU A 195 -7.71 -9.77 9.79
C LEU A 195 -8.81 -8.77 9.41
N VAL A 196 -8.44 -7.76 8.65
CA VAL A 196 -9.36 -6.74 8.14
C VAL A 196 -9.24 -6.59 6.62
N ILE A 197 -10.30 -6.12 5.99
CA ILE A 197 -10.35 -5.85 4.55
C ILE A 197 -10.90 -4.45 4.29
N GLY A 198 -10.40 -3.76 3.28
CA GLY A 198 -10.85 -2.44 2.89
C GLY A 198 -10.63 -2.22 1.40
N ARG A 199 -11.28 -1.20 0.85
CA ARG A 199 -11.10 -0.78 -0.56
C ARG A 199 -10.03 0.30 -0.67
N ALA A 200 -9.27 0.28 -1.76
CA ALA A 200 -8.46 1.42 -2.15
C ALA A 200 -9.37 2.63 -2.38
N GLY A 201 -9.09 3.77 -1.74
CA GLY A 201 -9.95 4.95 -1.79
C GLY A 201 -11.25 4.83 -0.98
N GLY A 202 -11.47 3.70 -0.30
CA GLY A 202 -12.67 3.46 0.50
C GLY A 202 -12.68 4.18 1.84
N GLU A 203 -13.85 4.22 2.46
CA GLU A 203 -14.07 4.98 3.70
C GLU A 203 -13.89 4.18 4.98
N ALA A 204 -14.13 2.86 4.96
CA ALA A 204 -14.11 2.03 6.17
C ALA A 204 -13.41 0.68 5.99
N TRP A 205 -12.83 0.17 7.10
CA TRP A 205 -12.36 -1.20 7.21
C TRP A 205 -13.49 -2.13 7.66
N LYS A 206 -13.58 -3.31 7.04
CA LYS A 206 -14.44 -4.42 7.47
C LYS A 206 -13.59 -5.47 8.18
N CYS A 207 -14.01 -5.89 9.36
CA CYS A 207 -13.35 -6.97 10.07
C CYS A 207 -13.77 -8.32 9.50
N ILE A 208 -12.78 -9.15 9.16
CA ILE A 208 -13.00 -10.52 8.69
C ILE A 208 -12.91 -11.51 9.85
N SER A 209 -11.91 -11.36 10.72
CA SER A 209 -11.74 -12.26 11.87
C SER A 209 -10.86 -11.64 12.96
N ILE A 210 -11.32 -11.77 14.20
CA ILE A 210 -10.58 -11.44 15.43
C ILE A 210 -10.17 -12.68 16.23
N TYR A 211 -10.60 -13.88 15.82
CA TYR A 211 -10.48 -15.11 16.63
C TYR A 211 -9.26 -15.97 16.29
N HIS A 212 -8.47 -15.57 15.30
CA HIS A 212 -7.31 -16.33 14.85
C HIS A 212 -6.10 -15.42 14.79
N HIS A 213 -4.96 -15.91 15.25
CA HIS A 213 -3.67 -15.23 15.14
C HIS A 213 -3.08 -15.50 13.75
N TYR A 214 -3.44 -14.67 12.76
CA TYR A 214 -2.94 -14.83 11.39
C TYR A 214 -1.46 -14.48 11.29
N THR A 215 -0.66 -15.32 10.64
CA THR A 215 0.78 -15.08 10.46
C THR A 215 1.12 -14.57 9.07
N ASN A 216 0.31 -14.89 8.06
CA ASN A 216 0.58 -14.48 6.69
C ASN A 216 -0.68 -14.39 5.83
N ILE A 217 -0.63 -13.51 4.83
CA ILE A 217 -1.63 -13.34 3.76
C ILE A 217 -0.90 -13.35 2.41
N ILE A 218 -1.51 -13.99 1.42
CA ILE A 218 -1.19 -13.82 0.00
C ILE A 218 -2.48 -13.66 -0.82
N HIS A 219 -2.38 -13.05 -1.99
CA HIS A 219 -3.45 -13.02 -2.98
C HIS A 219 -3.02 -13.79 -4.22
N ARG A 220 -3.86 -14.71 -4.71
CA ARG A 220 -3.57 -15.52 -5.89
C ARG A 220 -4.86 -15.95 -6.58
N LYS A 221 -4.93 -15.79 -7.91
CA LYS A 221 -6.07 -16.23 -8.74
C LYS A 221 -7.43 -15.76 -8.21
N GLY A 222 -7.53 -14.49 -7.80
CA GLY A 222 -8.78 -13.87 -7.34
C GLY A 222 -9.20 -14.24 -5.90
N LYS A 223 -8.34 -14.90 -5.14
CA LYS A 223 -8.61 -15.30 -3.75
C LYS A 223 -7.50 -14.82 -2.82
N PHE A 224 -7.90 -14.41 -1.63
CA PHE A 224 -6.96 -14.26 -0.52
C PHE A 224 -6.75 -15.60 0.16
N HIS A 225 -5.51 -15.92 0.48
CA HIS A 225 -5.15 -17.09 1.28
C HIS A 225 -4.47 -16.61 2.56
N THR A 226 -4.91 -17.13 3.69
CA THR A 226 -4.42 -16.76 5.01
C THR A 226 -3.98 -18.01 5.77
N ILE A 227 -2.95 -17.87 6.61
CA ILE A 227 -2.48 -18.94 7.50
C ILE A 227 -2.42 -18.41 8.94
N SER A 228 -2.88 -19.20 9.91
CA SER A 228 -2.72 -18.91 11.34
C SER A 228 -1.42 -19.48 11.92
N ASP A 229 -1.06 -19.06 13.12
CA ASP A 229 0.02 -19.66 13.92
C ASP A 229 -0.23 -21.13 14.27
N THR A 230 -1.49 -21.55 14.35
CA THR A 230 -1.91 -22.95 14.50
C THR A 230 -1.89 -23.75 13.19
N GLY A 231 -1.49 -23.14 12.07
CA GLY A 231 -1.37 -23.81 10.77
C GLY A 231 -2.68 -23.92 9.98
N ILE A 232 -3.76 -23.27 10.41
CA ILE A 232 -5.05 -23.29 9.71
C ILE A 232 -4.93 -22.41 8.46
N VAL A 233 -5.18 -22.99 7.29
CA VAL A 233 -5.24 -22.27 6.01
C VAL A 233 -6.69 -21.99 5.64
N LYS A 234 -7.01 -20.72 5.36
CA LYS A 234 -8.33 -20.31 4.84
C LYS A 234 -8.17 -19.64 3.48
N HIS A 235 -9.19 -19.76 2.65
CA HIS A 235 -9.31 -19.02 1.39
C HIS A 235 -10.56 -18.13 1.47
N LEU A 236 -10.43 -16.89 1.02
CA LEU A 236 -11.51 -15.92 0.96
C LEU A 236 -11.67 -15.47 -0.49
N GLU A 237 -12.86 -15.70 -1.05
CA GLU A 237 -13.19 -15.28 -2.41
C GLU A 237 -13.63 -13.83 -2.44
N ILE A 238 -13.13 -13.07 -3.41
CA ILE A 238 -13.53 -11.68 -3.63
C ILE A 238 -14.94 -11.66 -4.26
N GLY A 239 -15.98 -11.81 -3.44
CA GLY A 239 -17.39 -11.70 -3.84
C GLY A 239 -18.00 -10.36 -3.40
N LEU A 240 -19.20 -10.07 -3.93
CA LEU A 240 -19.98 -8.86 -3.59
C LEU A 240 -20.30 -8.73 -2.08
N GLU A 241 -20.21 -9.82 -1.31
CA GLU A 241 -20.50 -9.86 0.12
C GLU A 241 -19.34 -9.40 1.03
N LEU A 242 -18.13 -9.22 0.49
CA LEU A 242 -16.97 -8.74 1.26
C LEU A 242 -16.83 -7.22 1.29
N VAL A 243 -17.72 -6.52 0.58
CA VAL A 243 -17.79 -5.06 0.51
C VAL A 243 -18.97 -4.60 1.35
#